data_AF-A0AAJ2JDJ3-F1
#
_entry.id   AF-A0AAJ2JDJ3-F1
#
_cell.length_a   1.000
_cell.length_b   1.000
_cell.length_c   1.000
_cell.angle_alpha   90.00
_cell.angle_beta   90.00
_cell.angle_gamma   90.00
#
_symmetry.space_group_name_H-M   'P 1'
#
loop_
_entity.id
_entity.type
_entity.pdbx_description
1 polymer ?
#
loop_
_entity_poly.entity_id
_entity_poly.type
_entity_poly.pdbx_seq_one_letter_code
_entity_poly.pdbx_strand_id
1 'polypeptide(L)'
;MSSASSVSPDGEGVRDWLAGHRRQRTAAIIARLQQVQAEGELADDAAVQALGDHFATVLHGISVQARDGVSRERLLAMVDIALCPLP
;
A
#
# COMPACT_ATOMS: atom_id res chain seq x y z
N MET A 1 -21.56 -2.55 -27.78
CA MET A 1 -21.65 -2.00 -26.41
C MET A 1 -20.44 -1.10 -26.18
N SER A 2 -20.57 0.18 -26.52
CA SER A 2 -19.51 1.18 -26.32
C SER A 2 -19.50 1.62 -24.86
N SER A 3 -18.44 1.35 -24.12
CA SER A 3 -18.16 2.05 -22.87
C SER A 3 -17.27 3.24 -23.22
N ALA A 4 -17.90 4.39 -23.43
CA ALA A 4 -17.19 5.66 -23.54
C ALA A 4 -16.80 6.10 -22.14
N SER A 5 -15.54 5.87 -21.75
CA SER A 5 -14.99 6.51 -20.57
C SER A 5 -14.87 8.01 -20.85
N SER A 6 -15.76 8.82 -20.26
CA SER A 6 -15.56 10.26 -20.18
C SER A 6 -14.31 10.54 -19.33
N VAL A 7 -13.16 10.63 -19.97
CA VAL A 7 -12.00 11.33 -19.38
C VAL A 7 -12.30 12.81 -19.57
N SER A 8 -13.05 13.39 -18.63
CA SER A 8 -13.05 14.84 -18.46
C SER A 8 -11.67 15.27 -17.91
N PRO A 9 -11.15 16.46 -18.26
CA PRO A 9 -9.87 16.97 -17.75
C PRO A 9 -9.77 16.95 -16.22
N ASP A 10 -10.91 17.09 -15.54
CA ASP A 10 -11.04 16.99 -14.08
C ASP A 10 -10.66 15.59 -13.54
N GLY A 11 -10.89 14.54 -14.33
CA GLY A 11 -10.57 13.16 -13.98
C GLY A 11 -9.07 12.84 -14.00
N GLU A 12 -8.28 13.54 -14.82
CA GLU A 12 -6.82 13.37 -14.85
C GLU A 12 -6.17 13.95 -13.58
N GLY A 13 -6.59 15.15 -13.17
CA GLY A 13 -6.12 15.76 -11.92
C GLY A 13 -6.43 14.92 -10.67
N VAL A 14 -7.60 14.31 -10.61
CA VAL A 14 -7.97 13.40 -9.50
C VAL A 14 -7.12 12.13 -9.50
N ARG A 15 -6.84 11.54 -10.68
CA ARG A 15 -5.99 10.34 -10.80
C ARG A 15 -4.56 10.60 -10.35
N ASP A 16 -3.98 11.71 -10.77
CA ASP A 16 -2.62 12.10 -10.40
C ASP A 16 -2.50 12.44 -8.93
N TRP A 17 -3.50 13.12 -8.37
CA TRP A 17 -3.59 13.38 -6.93
C TRP A 17 -3.66 12.09 -6.12
N LEU A 18 -4.52 11.14 -6.51
CA LEU A 18 -4.60 9.82 -5.87
C LEU A 18 -3.29 9.02 -5.99
N ALA A 19 -2.62 9.09 -7.15
CA ALA A 19 -1.32 8.46 -7.34
C ALA A 19 -0.24 9.09 -6.45
N GLY A 20 -0.25 10.42 -6.32
CA GLY A 20 0.62 11.15 -5.40
C GLY A 20 0.42 10.73 -3.95
N HIS A 21 -0.83 10.61 -3.51
CA HIS A 21 -1.15 10.16 -2.16
C HIS A 21 -0.69 8.71 -1.91
N ARG A 22 -0.82 7.81 -2.89
CA ARG A 22 -0.28 6.44 -2.79
C ARG A 22 1.25 6.45 -2.62
N ARG A 23 1.95 7.25 -3.43
CA ARG A 23 3.42 7.40 -3.33
C ARG A 23 3.85 7.95 -1.96
N GLN A 24 3.17 8.97 -1.44
CA GLN A 24 3.47 9.51 -0.11
C GLN A 24 3.29 8.48 1.00
N ARG A 25 2.24 7.66 0.94
CA ARG A 25 2.02 6.58 1.91
C ARG A 25 3.13 5.53 1.86
N THR A 26 3.51 5.09 0.66
CA THR A 26 4.63 4.16 0.50
C THR A 26 5.92 4.74 1.08
N ALA A 27 6.24 6.00 0.77
CA ALA A 27 7.42 6.68 1.29
C ALA A 27 7.41 6.76 2.83
N ALA A 28 6.26 7.06 3.44
CA ALA A 28 6.13 7.11 4.89
C ALA A 28 6.35 5.73 5.56
N ILE A 29 5.84 4.65 4.96
CA ILE A 29 6.05 3.28 5.45
C ILE A 29 7.55 2.93 5.38
N ILE A 30 8.20 3.18 4.24
CA ILE A 30 9.62 2.91 4.05
C ILE A 30 10.45 3.71 5.06
N ALA A 31 10.16 5.01 5.23
CA ALA A 31 10.88 5.85 6.17
C ALA A 31 10.76 5.32 7.61
N ARG A 32 9.58 4.83 8.01
CA ARG A 32 9.41 4.21 9.33
C ARG A 32 10.25 2.94 9.46
N LEU A 33 10.24 2.06 8.46
CA LEU A 33 11.06 0.84 8.47
C LEU A 33 12.57 1.15 8.53
N GLN A 34 13.03 2.18 7.83
CA GLN A 34 14.42 2.65 7.91
C GLN A 34 14.78 3.14 9.31
N GLN A 35 13.85 3.86 9.97
CA GLN A 35 14.04 4.30 11.35
C GLN A 35 14.16 3.10 12.30
N VAL A 36 13.26 2.12 12.19
CA VAL A 36 13.27 0.89 13.02
C VAL A 36 14.55 0.10 12.80
N GLN A 37 15.05 0.03 11.56
CA GLN A 37 16.36 -0.57 11.26
C GLN A 37 17.51 0.21 11.92
N ALA A 38 17.51 1.54 11.85
CA ALA A 38 18.51 2.36 12.52
C ALA A 38 18.45 2.28 14.06
N GLU A 39 17.27 1.97 14.61
CA GLU A 39 17.03 1.70 16.03
C GLU A 39 17.51 0.29 16.45
N GLY A 40 17.92 -0.56 15.50
CA GLY A 40 18.39 -1.93 15.74
C GLY A 40 17.27 -2.96 15.96
N GLU A 41 16.02 -2.59 15.69
CA GLU A 41 14.85 -3.45 15.82
C GLU A 41 14.59 -4.28 14.55
N LEU A 42 15.21 -3.93 13.42
CA LEU A 42 15.33 -4.79 12.22
C LEU A 42 16.79 -5.17 12.01
N ALA A 43 17.03 -6.32 11.38
CA ALA A 43 18.37 -6.71 10.95
C ALA A 43 18.99 -5.65 10.02
N ASP A 44 20.30 -5.44 10.13
CA ASP A 44 21.04 -4.45 9.32
C ASP A 44 20.96 -4.74 7.81
N ASP A 45 20.76 -6.00 7.43
CA ASP A 45 20.60 -6.44 6.04
C ASP A 45 19.13 -6.61 5.62
N ALA A 46 18.17 -6.20 6.46
CA ALA A 46 16.76 -6.25 6.13
C ALA A 46 16.48 -5.46 4.84
N ALA A 47 15.73 -6.08 3.92
CA ALA A 47 15.37 -5.48 2.64
C ALA A 47 14.24 -4.44 2.80
N VAL A 48 14.51 -3.36 3.54
CA VAL A 48 13.53 -2.34 3.95
C VAL A 48 12.71 -1.78 2.79
N GLN A 49 13.35 -1.52 1.65
CA GLN A 49 12.65 -1.04 0.46
C GLN A 49 11.60 -2.05 -0.02
N ALA A 50 12.00 -3.32 -0.16
CA ALA A 50 11.11 -4.38 -0.62
C ALA A 50 9.98 -4.65 0.38
N LEU A 51 10.26 -4.58 1.68
CA LEU A 51 9.25 -4.66 2.74
C LEU A 51 8.23 -3.52 2.62
N GLY A 52 8.70 -2.28 2.45
CA GLY A 52 7.81 -1.13 2.27
C GLY A 52 6.94 -1.23 1.02
N ASP A 53 7.52 -1.67 -0.11
CA ASP A 53 6.79 -1.90 -1.36
C ASP A 53 5.75 -3.03 -1.22
N HIS A 54 6.09 -4.10 -0.48
CA HIS A 54 5.15 -5.17 -0.15
C HIS A 54 3.96 -4.65 0.66
N PHE A 55 4.20 -3.93 1.76
CA PHE A 55 3.12 -3.37 2.59
C PHE A 55 2.25 -2.39 1.83
N ALA A 56 2.85 -1.51 1.03
CA ALA A 56 2.09 -0.60 0.18
C ALA A 56 1.18 -1.36 -0.78
N THR A 57 1.70 -2.40 -1.43
CA THR A 57 0.92 -3.24 -2.36
C THR A 57 -0.25 -3.91 -1.66
N VAL A 58 -0.02 -4.55 -0.52
CA VAL A 58 -1.07 -5.18 0.29
C VAL A 58 -2.13 -4.17 0.69
N LEU A 59 -1.72 -3.01 1.20
CA LEU A 59 -2.60 -1.96 1.67
C LEU A 59 -3.48 -1.38 0.54
N HIS A 60 -2.92 -1.20 -0.66
CA HIS A 60 -3.69 -0.84 -1.84
C HIS A 60 -4.66 -1.95 -2.25
N GLY A 61 -4.20 -3.21 -2.25
CA GLY A 61 -5.02 -4.38 -2.55
C GLY A 61 -6.23 -4.51 -1.63
N ILE A 62 -6.02 -4.39 -0.31
CA ILE A 62 -7.10 -4.40 0.70
C ILE A 62 -8.11 -3.29 0.43
N SER A 63 -7.65 -2.09 0.07
CA SER A 63 -8.55 -0.97 -0.25
C SER A 63 -9.43 -1.25 -1.47
N VAL A 64 -8.93 -2.00 -2.46
CA VAL A 64 -9.71 -2.44 -3.63
C VAL A 64 -10.68 -3.54 -3.22
N GLN A 65 -10.21 -4.60 -2.55
CA GLN A 65 -11.04 -5.74 -2.13
C GLN A 65 -12.19 -5.32 -1.20
N ALA A 66 -11.96 -4.33 -0.33
CA ALA A 66 -13.01 -3.75 0.53
C ALA A 66 -14.12 -3.08 -0.28
N ARG A 67 -13.77 -2.35 -1.36
CA ARG A 67 -14.75 -1.73 -2.26
C ARG A 67 -15.56 -2.78 -3.02
N ASP A 68 -14.95 -3.91 -3.32
CA ASP A 68 -15.59 -5.05 -3.99
C ASP A 68 -16.44 -5.90 -3.03
N GLY A 69 -16.51 -5.54 -1.74
CA GLY A 69 -17.39 -6.18 -0.76
C GLY A 69 -16.82 -7.43 -0.09
N VAL A 70 -15.50 -7.64 -0.14
CA VAL A 70 -14.87 -8.72 0.62
C VAL A 70 -15.08 -8.49 2.12
N SER A 71 -15.40 -9.57 2.84
CA SER A 71 -15.74 -9.49 4.26
C SER A 71 -14.56 -8.98 5.10
N ARG A 72 -14.89 -8.27 6.19
CA ARG A 72 -13.89 -7.72 7.11
C ARG A 72 -12.95 -8.79 7.64
N GLU A 73 -13.47 -9.96 7.98
CA GLU A 73 -12.72 -11.10 8.52
C GLU A 73 -11.66 -11.55 7.52
N ARG A 74 -12.02 -11.65 6.24
CA ARG A 74 -11.08 -12.03 5.18
C ARG A 74 -10.01 -10.97 4.95
N LEU A 75 -10.39 -9.69 4.98
CA LEU A 75 -9.44 -8.59 4.83
C LEU A 75 -8.43 -8.54 5.98
N LEU A 76 -8.88 -8.78 7.22
CA LEU A 76 -7.99 -8.86 8.38
C LEU A 76 -7.03 -10.04 8.29
N ALA A 77 -7.50 -11.21 7.87
CA ALA A 77 -6.63 -12.36 7.65
C ALA A 77 -5.51 -12.08 6.62
N MET A 78 -5.78 -11.25 5.60
CA MET A 78 -4.75 -10.82 4.65
C MET A 78 -3.70 -9.90 5.31
N VAL A 79 -4.13 -9.02 6.23
CA VAL A 79 -3.22 -8.18 7.02
C VAL A 79 -2.32 -9.05 7.89
N ASP A 80 -2.88 -10.03 8.59
CA ASP A 80 -2.13 -10.91 9.49
C ASP A 80 -1.01 -11.64 8.72
N ILE A 81 -1.31 -12.17 7.53
CA ILE A 81 -0.32 -12.80 6.65
C ILE A 81 0.73 -11.80 6.19
N ALA A 82 0.32 -10.60 5.82
CA ALA A 82 1.23 -9.57 5.31
C ALA A 82 2.23 -9.07 6.37
N LEU A 83 1.86 -9.12 7.66
CA LEU A 83 2.72 -8.72 8.77
C LEU A 83 3.73 -9.80 9.19
N CYS A 84 3.55 -11.05 8.75
CA CYS A 84 4.42 -12.18 9.06
C CYS A 84 5.92 -11.98 8.73
N PRO A 85 6.31 -11.22 7.69
CA PRO A 85 7.72 -10.91 7.41
C PRO A 85 8.38 -9.94 8.40
N LEU A 86 7.63 -9.30 9.31
CA LEU A 86 8.20 -8.47 10.36
C LEU A 86 8.76 -9.39 11.47
N PRO A 87 9.97 -9.11 11.99
CA PRO A 87 10.52 -9.81 13.13
C PRO A 87 9.75 -9.51 14.44
#